data_AF-A0A9N9KYW1-F1
#
_entry.id   AF-A0A9N9KYW1-F1
#
_cell.length_a   1.000
_cell.length_b   1.000
_cell.length_c   1.000
_cell.angle_alpha   90.00
_cell.angle_beta   90.00
_cell.angle_gamma   90.00
#
_symmetry.space_group_name_H-M   'P 1'
#
loop_
_entity.id
_entity.type
_entity.pdbx_description
1 polymer ?
#
loop_
_entity_poly.entity_id
_entity_poly.type
_entity_poly.pdbx_seq_one_letter_code
_entity_poly.pdbx_strand_id
1 'polypeptide(L)'
;MAKQDLITAATARSMLAGHPVVMVTGGCGYIGSHTVLELLIAGWSVVVIDNLCNSNIEALRRVYFLAREYFLACLPQEKDNATDRYPQLHFIKADIRNRSEMAAVLGAYNTELPSRLEITHILTSRHSYRKASMAFQTQPTAMTLKASLDKSDSGKISHVIHFAALKAVGESAVIPLEYYQTNVGGLLNILSVLDEFHVRNIVFSSSAVVYGSGNGNYISEDSVRTAGRGAGGGLLTNPYGRTKWMDEEILDDWCMANTNVQAIALRYFNPTGCHPSGLIGEDPNGVPSNLMPVVLQTYQRRRSKVAVFGSDYNTKDGSGVRDFIHVVDLAKGHVAALNKLVSSPPIPSDANQGLVDDAANYHVYNLGTGTGYSVLEIITAFAIETGVEIPFVQGDRRPGDLGSVTANPSKAFTELGWKATHGLEEMCKDLVKWANKNPTGYERLRQMSVIAATDQEGFMTKVRKASVARRQSMAPVWHGEQIPDLVGGGEEESEDLGSLVKSLVLDDEMFEKMVERKTGLFGQEFTYDFNSRRKAGGCESPDSPGTPAPNQIQGDYFGSRGG
;
A
#
# COMPACT_ATOMS: atom_id res chain seq x y z
N MET A 1 -26.49 -6.83 -7.07
CA MET A 1 -25.78 -5.54 -6.88
C MET A 1 -26.30 -4.92 -5.58
N ALA A 2 -25.45 -4.73 -4.57
CA ALA A 2 -25.86 -3.99 -3.37
C ALA A 2 -26.09 -2.52 -3.77
N LYS A 3 -27.21 -1.90 -3.37
CA LYS A 3 -27.44 -0.46 -3.52
C LYS A 3 -26.21 0.26 -2.94
N GLN A 4 -25.56 1.12 -3.74
CA GLN A 4 -24.63 2.10 -3.21
C GLN A 4 -25.45 2.98 -2.24
N ASP A 5 -25.12 2.92 -0.95
CA ASP A 5 -25.75 3.77 0.06
C ASP A 5 -25.18 5.18 -0.12
N LEU A 6 -25.68 5.90 -1.13
CA LEU A 6 -25.35 7.29 -1.39
C LEU A 6 -25.99 8.16 -0.31
N ILE A 7 -25.18 8.97 0.36
CA ILE A 7 -25.67 9.95 1.35
C ILE A 7 -25.25 11.37 0.98
N THR A 8 -26.00 12.34 1.49
CA THR A 8 -25.67 13.76 1.31
C THR A 8 -24.45 14.15 2.13
N ALA A 9 -23.71 15.17 1.66
CA ALA A 9 -22.58 15.74 2.40
C ALA A 9 -22.96 16.25 3.81
N ALA A 10 -24.16 16.82 3.96
CA ALA A 10 -24.65 17.27 5.27
C ALA A 10 -24.81 16.10 6.26
N THR A 11 -25.39 14.99 5.79
CA THR A 11 -25.51 13.75 6.57
C THR A 11 -24.13 13.20 6.95
N ALA A 12 -23.19 13.19 6.02
CA ALA A 12 -21.84 12.70 6.27
C ALA A 12 -21.10 13.54 7.32
N ARG A 13 -21.11 14.88 7.19
CA ARG A 13 -20.50 15.77 8.19
C ARG A 13 -21.09 15.55 9.58
N SER A 14 -22.41 15.37 9.67
CA SER A 14 -23.07 15.08 10.95
C SER A 14 -22.59 13.77 11.58
N MET A 15 -22.29 12.74 10.78
CA MET A 15 -21.75 11.46 11.29
C MET A 15 -20.29 11.59 11.75
N LEU A 16 -19.54 12.56 11.23
CA LEU A 16 -18.16 12.84 11.66
C LEU A 16 -18.08 13.75 12.90
N ALA A 17 -19.20 14.32 13.32
CA ALA A 17 -19.22 15.27 14.43
C ALA A 17 -18.74 14.60 15.73
N GLY A 18 -17.89 15.31 16.48
CA GLY A 18 -17.30 14.82 17.74
C GLY A 18 -15.92 14.17 17.59
N HIS A 19 -15.41 14.01 16.36
CA HIS A 19 -14.09 13.46 16.08
C HIS A 19 -13.26 14.39 15.19
N PRO A 20 -11.92 14.40 15.33
CA PRO A 20 -11.06 15.07 14.36
C PRO A 20 -11.10 14.30 13.04
N VAL A 21 -11.09 15.00 11.91
CA VAL A 21 -11.18 14.37 10.59
C VAL A 21 -9.88 14.54 9.82
N VAL A 22 -9.35 13.43 9.33
CA VAL A 22 -8.19 13.37 8.44
C VAL A 22 -8.58 12.84 7.07
N MET A 23 -8.15 13.53 6.02
CA MET A 23 -8.25 13.06 4.65
C MET A 23 -7.04 12.19 4.31
N VAL A 24 -7.27 10.99 3.78
CA VAL A 24 -6.19 10.07 3.41
C VAL A 24 -6.31 9.73 1.94
N THR A 25 -5.45 10.32 1.10
CA THR A 25 -5.37 9.93 -0.31
C THR A 25 -4.56 8.63 -0.44
N GLY A 26 -4.93 7.73 -1.35
CA GLY A 26 -4.27 6.43 -1.50
C GLY A 26 -4.53 5.46 -0.34
N GLY A 27 -5.59 5.71 0.45
CA GLY A 27 -5.88 4.99 1.69
C GLY A 27 -6.32 3.53 1.50
N CYS A 28 -6.69 3.10 0.28
CA CYS A 28 -6.94 1.68 -0.01
C CYS A 28 -5.66 0.90 -0.31
N GLY A 29 -4.54 1.58 -0.56
CA GLY A 29 -3.25 0.96 -0.83
C GLY A 29 -2.63 0.28 0.39
N TYR A 30 -1.50 -0.39 0.19
CA TYR A 30 -0.84 -1.19 1.22
C TYR A 30 -0.55 -0.43 2.53
N ILE A 31 0.25 0.64 2.47
CA ILE A 31 0.59 1.43 3.66
C ILE A 31 -0.66 2.20 4.14
N GLY A 32 -1.40 2.78 3.18
CA GLY A 32 -2.62 3.54 3.43
C GLY A 32 -3.63 2.79 4.29
N SER A 33 -3.95 1.53 3.98
CA SER A 33 -4.95 0.77 4.75
C SER A 33 -4.54 0.50 6.19
N HIS A 34 -3.24 0.28 6.43
CA HIS A 34 -2.72 0.09 7.80
C HIS A 34 -2.75 1.41 8.57
N THR A 35 -2.36 2.52 7.93
CA THR A 35 -2.45 3.85 8.53
C THR A 35 -3.90 4.25 8.85
N VAL A 36 -4.86 3.98 7.96
CA VAL A 36 -6.28 4.23 8.22
C VAL A 36 -6.77 3.46 9.46
N LEU A 37 -6.34 2.20 9.64
CA LEU A 37 -6.68 1.43 10.84
C LEU A 37 -6.11 2.07 12.11
N GLU A 38 -4.82 2.41 12.12
CA GLU A 38 -4.19 3.05 13.29
C GLU A 38 -4.80 4.43 13.60
N LEU A 39 -5.20 5.20 12.58
CA LEU A 39 -5.92 6.48 12.76
C LEU A 39 -7.29 6.28 13.42
N LEU A 40 -8.09 5.32 12.94
CA LEU A 40 -9.39 5.00 13.54
C LEU A 40 -9.23 4.55 14.99
N ILE A 41 -8.25 3.68 15.27
CA ILE A 41 -7.91 3.24 16.63
C ILE A 41 -7.50 4.43 17.51
N ALA A 42 -6.76 5.39 16.96
CA ALA A 42 -6.35 6.62 17.63
C ALA A 42 -7.48 7.65 17.81
N GLY A 43 -8.71 7.36 17.35
CA GLY A 43 -9.88 8.22 17.55
C GLY A 43 -10.18 9.20 16.41
N TRP A 44 -9.43 9.14 15.31
CA TRP A 44 -9.65 9.98 14.13
C TRP A 44 -10.72 9.40 13.23
N SER A 45 -11.65 10.25 12.79
CA SER A 45 -12.48 9.93 11.64
C SER A 45 -11.69 10.13 10.35
N VAL A 46 -11.93 9.27 9.36
CA VAL A 46 -11.09 9.22 8.16
C VAL A 46 -11.94 9.32 6.90
N VAL A 47 -11.55 10.22 6.00
CA VAL A 47 -12.09 10.33 4.64
C VAL A 47 -11.04 9.83 3.66
N VAL A 48 -11.23 8.63 3.10
CA VAL A 48 -10.30 8.06 2.12
C VAL A 48 -10.67 8.48 0.71
N ILE A 49 -9.66 8.92 -0.04
CA ILE A 49 -9.73 9.18 -1.48
C ILE A 49 -8.80 8.21 -2.22
N ASP A 50 -9.34 7.39 -3.12
CA ASP A 50 -8.52 6.45 -3.91
C ASP A 50 -9.19 6.16 -5.26
N ASN A 51 -8.41 6.14 -6.36
CA ASN A 51 -8.93 5.80 -7.68
C ASN A 51 -8.95 4.28 -7.94
N LEU A 52 -8.39 3.49 -7.01
CA LEU A 52 -8.28 2.03 -7.03
C LEU A 52 -7.39 1.47 -8.15
N CYS A 53 -6.47 2.28 -8.69
CA CYS A 53 -5.58 1.84 -9.77
C CYS A 53 -4.65 0.69 -9.35
N ASN A 54 -4.22 0.67 -8.09
CA ASN A 54 -3.29 -0.33 -7.54
C ASN A 54 -3.73 -0.84 -6.15
N SER A 55 -5.03 -0.88 -5.90
CA SER A 55 -5.61 -1.23 -4.61
C SER A 55 -7.01 -1.84 -4.75
N ASN A 56 -7.56 -2.35 -3.65
CA ASN A 56 -8.90 -2.92 -3.61
C ASN A 56 -9.70 -2.35 -2.44
N ILE A 57 -10.95 -1.93 -2.69
CA ILE A 57 -11.84 -1.37 -1.67
C ILE A 57 -12.14 -2.34 -0.51
N GLU A 58 -12.00 -3.65 -0.74
CA GLU A 58 -12.11 -4.67 0.29
C GLU A 58 -11.11 -4.47 1.44
N ALA A 59 -9.94 -3.87 1.18
CA ALA A 59 -9.00 -3.51 2.24
C ALA A 59 -9.67 -2.61 3.30
N LEU A 60 -10.40 -1.58 2.87
CA LEU A 60 -11.09 -0.67 3.79
C LEU A 60 -12.28 -1.32 4.51
N ARG A 61 -12.99 -2.27 3.87
CA ARG A 61 -14.06 -3.03 4.56
C ARG A 61 -13.50 -3.82 5.74
N ARG A 62 -12.32 -4.41 5.56
CA ARG A 62 -11.62 -5.15 6.61
C ARG A 62 -10.99 -4.23 7.65
N VAL A 63 -10.49 -3.05 7.27
CA VAL A 63 -10.07 -2.00 8.20
C VAL A 63 -11.22 -1.58 9.11
N TYR A 64 -12.40 -1.27 8.53
CA TYR A 64 -13.58 -0.91 9.29
C TYR A 64 -13.99 -2.02 10.27
N PHE A 65 -13.99 -3.27 9.83
CA PHE A 65 -14.24 -4.41 10.70
C PHE A 65 -13.24 -4.49 11.86
N LEU A 66 -11.94 -4.37 11.59
CA LEU A 66 -10.88 -4.42 12.61
C LEU A 66 -11.01 -3.29 13.63
N ALA A 67 -11.23 -2.05 13.17
CA ALA A 67 -11.44 -0.91 14.05
C ALA A 67 -12.67 -1.10 14.95
N ARG A 68 -13.78 -1.60 14.39
CA ARG A 68 -14.99 -1.90 15.17
C ARG A 68 -14.74 -2.96 16.23
N GLU A 69 -14.05 -4.05 15.91
CA GLU A 69 -13.73 -5.10 16.88
C GLU A 69 -12.81 -4.58 17.99
N TYR A 70 -11.86 -3.69 17.68
CA TYR A 70 -11.04 -3.01 18.68
C TYR A 70 -11.90 -2.25 19.68
N PHE A 71 -12.79 -1.36 19.21
CA PHE A 71 -13.63 -0.59 20.13
C PHE A 71 -14.64 -1.44 20.90
N LEU A 72 -15.21 -2.50 20.29
CA LEU A 72 -16.11 -3.43 21.00
C LEU A 72 -15.38 -4.19 22.12
N ALA A 73 -14.08 -4.44 21.98
CA ALA A 73 -13.27 -5.05 23.03
C ALA A 73 -12.92 -4.07 24.16
N CYS A 74 -12.83 -2.77 23.85
CA CYS A 74 -12.42 -1.73 24.81
C CYS A 74 -13.56 -1.06 25.58
N LEU A 75 -14.80 -1.07 25.07
CA LEU A 75 -15.93 -0.38 25.70
C LEU A 75 -16.69 -1.31 26.69
N PRO A 76 -17.09 -0.81 27.87
CA PRO A 76 -18.00 -1.55 28.77
C PRO A 76 -19.30 -1.90 28.04
N GLN A 77 -19.85 -3.09 28.32
CA GLN A 77 -21.15 -3.52 27.78
C GLN A 77 -22.30 -2.73 28.43
N GLU A 78 -22.45 -1.45 28.08
CA GLU A 78 -23.68 -0.71 28.36
C GLU A 78 -24.65 -0.80 27.18
N LYS A 79 -25.93 -0.99 27.50
CA LYS A 79 -27.01 -1.39 26.60
C LYS A 79 -27.57 -0.30 25.67
N ASP A 80 -26.93 0.86 25.58
CA ASP A 80 -27.43 1.93 24.71
C ASP A 80 -26.79 1.88 23.30
N ASN A 81 -27.68 1.69 22.32
CA ASN A 81 -27.51 2.03 20.91
C ASN A 81 -26.86 3.43 20.76
N ALA A 82 -26.12 3.77 19.73
CA ALA A 82 -25.58 3.09 18.56
C ALA A 82 -24.70 4.14 17.84
N THR A 83 -23.68 3.70 17.09
CA THR A 83 -22.95 4.45 16.02
C THR A 83 -22.21 5.77 16.34
N ASP A 84 -22.68 6.63 17.25
CA ASP A 84 -22.14 7.99 17.46
C ASP A 84 -20.86 8.04 18.32
N ARG A 85 -20.38 6.90 18.82
CA ARG A 85 -19.16 6.80 19.64
C ARG A 85 -17.92 6.34 18.88
N TYR A 86 -18.08 5.93 17.62
CA TYR A 86 -16.99 5.35 16.84
C TYR A 86 -16.52 6.35 15.79
N PRO A 87 -15.20 6.54 15.63
CA PRO A 87 -14.67 7.26 14.49
C PRO A 87 -15.16 6.62 13.18
N GLN A 88 -15.58 7.46 12.24
CA GLN A 88 -16.19 6.99 11.00
C GLN A 88 -15.14 6.85 9.89
N LEU A 89 -15.43 5.97 8.93
CA LEU A 89 -14.62 5.77 7.74
C LEU A 89 -15.47 6.00 6.48
N HIS A 90 -15.16 7.06 5.74
CA HIS A 90 -15.79 7.38 4.47
C HIS A 90 -14.86 7.04 3.31
N PHE A 91 -15.41 6.58 2.18
CA PHE A 91 -14.66 6.32 0.96
C PHE A 91 -15.23 7.07 -0.24
N ILE A 92 -14.33 7.76 -0.94
CA ILE A 92 -14.62 8.52 -2.16
C ILE A 92 -13.69 8.00 -3.26
N LYS A 93 -14.30 7.47 -4.32
CA LYS A 93 -13.54 7.08 -5.51
C LYS A 93 -13.30 8.31 -6.38
N ALA A 94 -12.07 8.82 -6.37
CA ALA A 94 -11.68 10.01 -7.14
C ALA A 94 -10.19 9.96 -7.48
N ASP A 95 -9.79 10.73 -8.49
CA ASP A 95 -8.39 10.86 -8.91
C ASP A 95 -7.81 12.18 -8.42
N ILE A 96 -6.65 12.16 -7.78
CA ILE A 96 -5.98 13.37 -7.26
C ILE A 96 -5.60 14.37 -8.37
N ARG A 97 -5.52 13.90 -9.63
CA ARG A 97 -5.30 14.77 -10.79
C ARG A 97 -6.54 15.56 -11.19
N ASN A 98 -7.72 15.18 -10.70
CA ASN A 98 -8.95 15.92 -10.93
C ASN A 98 -9.16 16.95 -9.80
N ARG A 99 -8.61 18.16 -10.00
CA ARG A 99 -8.76 19.27 -9.06
C ARG A 99 -10.22 19.55 -8.70
N SER A 100 -11.14 19.48 -9.66
CA SER A 100 -12.57 19.75 -9.42
C SER A 100 -13.22 18.71 -8.51
N GLU A 101 -12.84 17.43 -8.62
CA GLU A 101 -13.27 16.40 -7.68
C GLU A 101 -12.70 16.66 -6.28
N MET A 102 -11.42 17.01 -6.16
CA MET A 102 -10.81 17.33 -4.86
C MET A 102 -11.48 18.55 -4.20
N ALA A 103 -11.77 19.60 -4.98
CA ALA A 103 -12.47 20.77 -4.50
C ALA A 103 -13.91 20.44 -4.06
N ALA A 104 -14.59 19.53 -4.79
CA ALA A 104 -15.91 19.06 -4.39
C ALA A 104 -15.87 18.25 -3.09
N VAL A 105 -14.81 17.45 -2.86
CA VAL A 105 -14.61 16.75 -1.58
C VAL A 105 -14.41 17.74 -0.45
N LEU A 106 -13.44 18.65 -0.52
CA LEU A 106 -13.24 19.61 0.57
C LEU A 106 -14.43 20.54 0.76
N GLY A 107 -15.09 20.99 -0.31
CA GLY A 107 -16.32 21.76 -0.21
C GLY A 107 -17.42 21.01 0.57
N ALA A 108 -17.56 19.70 0.34
CA ALA A 108 -18.52 18.85 1.04
C ALA A 108 -18.22 18.67 2.53
N TYR A 109 -16.97 18.77 2.98
CA TYR A 109 -16.63 18.62 4.41
C TYR A 109 -16.40 19.95 5.13
N ASN A 110 -15.98 21.00 4.43
CA ASN A 110 -15.49 22.23 5.03
C ASN A 110 -16.41 23.44 4.79
N THR A 111 -17.44 23.34 3.93
CA THR A 111 -18.39 24.44 3.68
C THR A 111 -19.84 24.05 3.96
N GLU A 112 -20.66 25.01 4.38
CA GLU A 112 -22.10 24.81 4.60
C GLU A 112 -22.92 24.77 3.30
N LEU A 113 -22.29 25.00 2.14
CA LEU A 113 -22.97 25.02 0.85
C LEU A 113 -23.48 23.61 0.47
N PRO A 114 -24.64 23.52 -0.19
CA PRO A 114 -25.16 22.26 -0.70
C PRO A 114 -24.25 21.73 -1.83
N SER A 115 -23.26 20.91 -1.46
CA SER A 115 -22.41 20.21 -2.42
C SER A 115 -23.18 19.06 -3.07
N ARG A 116 -23.09 18.93 -4.40
CA ARG A 116 -23.60 17.76 -5.16
C ARG A 116 -22.74 16.50 -5.03
N LEU A 117 -21.81 16.46 -4.08
CA LEU A 117 -20.93 15.32 -3.89
C LEU A 117 -21.73 14.14 -3.32
N GLU A 118 -21.88 13.11 -4.12
CA GLU A 118 -22.40 11.82 -3.70
C GLU A 118 -21.26 11.01 -3.06
N ILE A 119 -21.33 10.78 -1.75
CA ILE A 119 -20.34 9.95 -1.07
C ILE A 119 -20.61 8.50 -1.50
N THR A 120 -19.68 7.95 -2.28
CA THR A 120 -19.83 6.64 -2.93
C THR A 120 -20.05 5.50 -1.95
N HIS A 121 -19.41 5.53 -0.77
CA HIS A 121 -19.55 4.50 0.26
C HIS A 121 -19.31 5.05 1.67
N ILE A 122 -20.33 4.97 2.53
CA ILE A 122 -20.11 4.77 3.97
C ILE A 122 -19.87 3.29 4.19
N LEU A 123 -18.71 2.94 4.72
CA LEU A 123 -18.43 1.54 5.04
C LEU A 123 -19.13 1.18 6.34
N THR A 124 -20.14 0.31 6.25
CA THR A 124 -20.92 -0.20 7.39
C THR A 124 -20.69 -1.69 7.58
N SER A 125 -20.93 -2.19 8.80
CA SER A 125 -20.56 -3.55 9.27
C SER A 125 -21.36 -4.72 8.66
N ARG A 126 -21.97 -4.55 7.48
CA ARG A 126 -22.82 -5.59 6.87
C ARG A 126 -22.08 -6.92 6.57
N HIS A 127 -20.75 -6.93 6.58
CA HIS A 127 -19.94 -8.15 6.38
C HIS A 127 -19.49 -8.75 7.71
N SER A 128 -19.96 -9.96 8.00
CA SER A 128 -19.49 -10.77 9.12
C SER A 128 -18.21 -11.52 8.73
N TYR A 129 -17.05 -10.97 9.07
CA TYR A 129 -15.79 -11.72 9.03
C TYR A 129 -15.73 -12.64 10.27
N ARG A 130 -15.20 -13.87 10.13
CA ARG A 130 -15.02 -14.77 11.30
C ARG A 130 -14.18 -14.03 12.34
N LYS A 131 -14.67 -13.98 13.60
CA LYS A 131 -13.92 -13.42 14.74
C LYS A 131 -12.54 -14.06 14.75
N ALA A 132 -11.53 -13.30 14.36
CA ALA A 132 -10.16 -13.72 14.63
C ALA A 132 -10.04 -13.74 16.16
N SER A 133 -9.52 -14.83 16.73
CA SER A 133 -9.13 -14.85 18.15
C SER A 133 -7.97 -13.87 18.32
N MET A 134 -8.26 -12.58 18.38
CA MET A 134 -7.30 -11.54 18.68
C MET A 134 -7.48 -11.18 20.13
N ALA A 135 -6.48 -11.51 20.94
CA ALA A 135 -6.27 -10.80 22.19
C ALA A 135 -5.77 -9.41 21.77
N PHE A 136 -6.65 -8.41 21.76
CA PHE A 136 -6.20 -7.02 21.75
C PHE A 136 -5.49 -6.80 23.09
N GLN A 137 -4.16 -6.96 23.11
CA GLN A 137 -3.34 -6.65 24.27
C GLN A 137 -3.17 -5.14 24.40
N THR A 138 -4.27 -4.45 24.65
CA THR A 138 -4.24 -3.06 25.05
C THR A 138 -5.42 -2.84 25.97
N GLN A 139 -5.15 -2.47 27.22
CA GLN A 139 -6.05 -1.51 27.87
C GLN A 139 -6.27 -0.40 26.84
N PRO A 140 -7.50 0.08 26.58
CA PRO A 140 -7.67 1.24 25.71
C PRO A 140 -6.66 2.24 26.20
N THR A 141 -5.61 2.49 25.41
CA THR A 141 -4.79 3.64 25.71
C THR A 141 -5.83 4.73 25.71
N ALA A 142 -5.97 5.41 26.83
CA ALA A 142 -6.52 6.74 26.81
C ALA A 142 -5.56 7.53 25.91
N MET A 143 -5.59 7.28 24.60
CA MET A 143 -5.01 8.12 23.57
C MET A 143 -5.96 9.28 23.54
N THR A 144 -5.58 10.13 24.47
CA THR A 144 -6.24 11.31 24.91
C THR A 144 -6.13 12.26 23.72
N LEU A 145 -7.07 12.18 22.78
CA LEU A 145 -7.49 13.37 22.05
C LEU A 145 -8.20 14.29 23.07
N LYS A 146 -7.41 14.84 24.01
CA LYS A 146 -7.72 16.08 24.77
C LYS A 146 -7.21 17.30 23.99
N ALA A 147 -6.94 17.15 22.70
CA ALA A 147 -7.04 18.32 21.84
C ALA A 147 -8.52 18.67 21.84
N SER A 148 -8.87 19.71 22.58
CA SER A 148 -10.14 20.41 22.47
C SER A 148 -10.25 20.84 21.01
N LEU A 149 -10.80 19.96 20.15
CA LEU A 149 -11.33 20.38 18.87
C LEU A 149 -12.29 21.50 19.20
N ASP A 150 -12.03 22.69 18.67
CA ASP A 150 -13.06 23.71 18.73
C ASP A 150 -14.33 23.09 18.11
N LYS A 151 -15.47 23.27 18.78
CA LYS A 151 -16.75 22.72 18.30
C LYS A 151 -17.04 23.20 16.87
N SER A 152 -16.49 24.34 16.49
CA SER A 152 -16.55 24.94 15.15
C SER A 152 -15.85 24.10 14.06
N ASP A 153 -14.89 23.23 14.42
CA ASP A 153 -14.11 22.39 13.49
C ASP A 153 -14.55 20.92 13.49
N SER A 154 -15.53 20.59 14.33
CA SER A 154 -16.14 19.26 14.41
C SER A 154 -16.67 18.80 13.05
N GLY A 155 -16.20 17.64 12.57
CA GLY A 155 -16.63 17.05 11.30
C GLY A 155 -16.04 17.68 10.04
N LYS A 156 -15.14 18.67 10.16
CA LYS A 156 -14.39 19.26 9.03
C LYS A 156 -13.06 18.55 8.82
N ILE A 157 -12.63 18.41 7.57
CA ILE A 157 -11.28 17.93 7.24
C ILE A 157 -10.29 19.03 7.65
N SER A 158 -9.42 18.72 8.61
CA SER A 158 -8.40 19.65 9.12
C SER A 158 -6.96 19.19 8.86
N HIS A 159 -6.79 17.91 8.51
CA HIS A 159 -5.49 17.29 8.28
C HIS A 159 -5.53 16.38 7.06
N VAL A 160 -4.38 16.20 6.41
CA VAL A 160 -4.22 15.35 5.23
C VAL A 160 -3.04 14.40 5.39
N ILE A 161 -3.20 13.14 4.97
CA ILE A 161 -2.09 12.23 4.71
C ILE A 161 -2.11 11.86 3.22
N HIS A 162 -0.99 12.10 2.54
CA HIS A 162 -0.89 11.95 1.09
C HIS A 162 -0.07 10.72 0.67
N PHE A 163 -0.72 9.57 0.49
CA PHE A 163 -0.09 8.36 -0.06
C PHE A 163 -0.24 8.20 -1.58
N ALA A 164 -1.22 8.85 -2.21
CA ALA A 164 -1.57 8.61 -3.60
C ALA A 164 -0.42 9.01 -4.54
N ALA A 165 0.26 8.02 -5.09
CA ALA A 165 1.36 8.17 -6.04
C ALA A 165 1.63 6.84 -6.77
N LEU A 166 2.19 6.91 -7.98
CA LEU A 166 2.83 5.75 -8.60
C LEU A 166 4.19 5.52 -7.94
N LYS A 167 4.51 4.24 -7.64
CA LYS A 167 5.64 3.87 -6.77
C LYS A 167 6.72 2.98 -7.38
N ALA A 168 6.50 2.41 -8.56
CA ALA A 168 7.42 1.41 -9.11
C ALA A 168 8.63 2.08 -9.79
N VAL A 169 9.83 1.91 -9.24
CA VAL A 169 11.08 2.52 -9.76
C VAL A 169 11.33 2.14 -11.22
N GLY A 170 11.23 0.86 -11.58
CA GLY A 170 11.50 0.38 -12.94
C GLY A 170 10.49 0.90 -13.97
N GLU A 171 9.20 0.91 -13.63
CA GLU A 171 8.14 1.43 -14.49
C GLU A 171 8.29 2.94 -14.73
N SER A 172 8.74 3.69 -13.71
CA SER A 172 8.98 5.13 -13.84
C SER A 172 9.99 5.50 -14.93
N ALA A 173 10.95 4.62 -15.21
CA ALA A 173 11.92 4.81 -16.30
C ALA A 173 11.30 4.59 -17.69
N VAL A 174 10.20 3.84 -17.77
CA VAL A 174 9.49 3.52 -19.01
C VAL A 174 8.40 4.55 -19.31
N ILE A 175 7.63 4.97 -18.30
CA ILE A 175 6.52 5.93 -18.41
C ILE A 175 6.72 7.19 -17.53
N PRO A 176 7.84 7.92 -17.68
CA PRO A 176 8.18 9.02 -16.76
C PRO A 176 7.13 10.13 -16.71
N LEU A 177 6.48 10.48 -17.83
CA LEU A 177 5.49 11.55 -17.87
C LEU A 177 4.26 11.24 -17.00
N GLU A 178 3.81 9.97 -16.97
CA GLU A 178 2.68 9.55 -16.12
C GLU A 178 3.04 9.68 -14.62
N TYR A 179 4.30 9.40 -14.27
CA TYR A 179 4.79 9.57 -12.90
C TYR A 179 4.83 11.04 -12.49
N TYR A 180 5.35 11.94 -13.33
CA TYR A 180 5.34 13.38 -13.04
C TYR A 180 3.92 13.92 -12.97
N GLN A 181 3.04 13.53 -13.90
CA GLN A 181 1.65 14.01 -13.91
C GLN A 181 0.87 13.51 -12.68
N THR A 182 1.08 12.25 -12.28
CA THR A 182 0.36 11.67 -11.13
C THR A 182 0.93 12.14 -9.81
N ASN A 183 2.25 12.08 -9.62
CA ASN A 183 2.86 12.37 -8.33
C ASN A 183 2.95 13.88 -8.11
N VAL A 184 3.64 14.60 -9.01
CA VAL A 184 3.84 16.06 -8.88
C VAL A 184 2.57 16.83 -9.22
N GLY A 185 1.95 16.52 -10.37
CA GLY A 185 0.70 17.17 -10.77
C GLY A 185 -0.46 16.87 -9.81
N GLY A 186 -0.52 15.66 -9.28
CA GLY A 186 -1.50 15.28 -8.26
C GLY A 186 -1.29 16.03 -6.95
N LEU A 187 -0.06 16.12 -6.45
CA LEU A 187 0.25 16.90 -5.25
C LEU A 187 -0.11 18.38 -5.44
N LEU A 188 0.28 19.01 -6.55
CA LEU A 188 -0.04 20.42 -6.84
C LEU A 188 -1.56 20.68 -6.81
N ASN A 189 -2.36 19.78 -7.37
CA ASN A 189 -3.82 19.88 -7.31
C ASN A 189 -4.35 19.77 -5.88
N ILE A 190 -3.82 18.83 -5.09
CA ILE A 190 -4.17 18.69 -3.67
C ILE A 190 -3.83 19.99 -2.93
N LEU A 191 -2.58 20.47 -2.99
CA LEU A 191 -2.13 21.66 -2.28
C LEU A 191 -2.93 22.90 -2.67
N SER A 192 -3.20 23.10 -3.96
CA SER A 192 -4.05 24.20 -4.45
C SER A 192 -5.45 24.19 -3.84
N VAL A 193 -6.03 23.00 -3.67
CA VAL A 193 -7.37 22.84 -3.06
C VAL A 193 -7.29 22.96 -1.54
N LEU A 194 -6.23 22.45 -0.89
CA LEU A 194 -6.04 22.64 0.55
C LEU A 194 -5.97 24.13 0.90
N ASP A 195 -5.25 24.93 0.11
CA ASP A 195 -5.12 26.38 0.30
C ASP A 195 -6.47 27.11 0.15
N GLU A 196 -7.24 26.76 -0.89
CA GLU A 196 -8.60 27.29 -1.16
C GLU A 196 -9.56 27.06 0.01
N PHE A 197 -9.50 25.89 0.66
CA PHE A 197 -10.37 25.53 1.79
C PHE A 197 -9.70 25.69 3.16
N HIS A 198 -8.53 26.33 3.21
CA HIS A 198 -7.77 26.62 4.42
C HIS A 198 -7.44 25.39 5.27
N VAL A 199 -7.16 24.25 4.64
CA VAL A 199 -6.62 23.05 5.29
C VAL A 199 -5.10 23.18 5.33
N ARG A 200 -4.53 23.23 6.53
CA ARG A 200 -3.15 23.70 6.73
C ARG A 200 -2.14 22.62 7.11
N ASN A 201 -2.58 21.40 7.33
CA ASN A 201 -1.74 20.33 7.88
C ASN A 201 -1.65 19.16 6.91
N ILE A 202 -0.43 18.80 6.50
CA ILE A 202 -0.19 17.67 5.60
C ILE A 202 0.96 16.77 6.08
N VAL A 203 0.74 15.46 6.05
CA VAL A 203 1.78 14.45 6.15
C VAL A 203 1.97 13.84 4.76
N PHE A 204 3.17 13.95 4.22
CA PHE A 204 3.52 13.50 2.88
C PHE A 204 4.30 12.18 2.91
N SER A 205 3.89 11.27 2.03
CA SER A 205 4.60 10.00 1.81
C SER A 205 5.80 10.18 0.89
N SER A 206 6.97 10.41 1.47
CA SER A 206 8.24 10.40 0.76
C SER A 206 8.91 9.02 0.81
N SER A 207 10.16 8.92 0.36
CA SER A 207 10.88 7.66 0.25
C SER A 207 12.39 7.84 0.29
N ALA A 208 13.11 6.88 0.85
CA ALA A 208 14.56 6.84 0.90
C ALA A 208 15.25 6.93 -0.48
N VAL A 209 14.52 6.77 -1.59
CA VAL A 209 15.05 6.99 -2.94
C VAL A 209 15.51 8.44 -3.18
N VAL A 210 15.02 9.41 -2.40
CA VAL A 210 15.43 10.83 -2.50
C VAL A 210 16.89 11.07 -2.08
N TYR A 211 17.49 10.11 -1.37
CA TYR A 211 18.93 10.18 -1.05
C TYR A 211 19.83 9.91 -2.26
N GLY A 212 19.28 9.37 -3.35
CA GLY A 212 20.04 9.10 -4.58
C GLY A 212 21.23 8.16 -4.36
N SER A 213 22.22 8.21 -5.25
CA SER A 213 23.42 7.37 -5.13
C SER A 213 24.46 7.92 -4.14
N GLY A 214 24.91 7.11 -3.16
CA GLY A 214 25.93 7.44 -2.17
C GLY A 214 26.16 6.31 -1.14
N ASN A 215 27.14 6.46 -0.23
CA ASN A 215 27.39 5.47 0.84
C ASN A 215 26.21 5.47 1.83
N GLY A 216 25.42 4.39 1.83
CA GLY A 216 24.08 4.32 2.41
C GLY A 216 23.95 3.44 3.65
N ASN A 217 24.78 3.64 4.67
CA ASN A 217 24.51 3.06 5.98
C ASN A 217 24.18 4.18 6.96
N TYR A 218 23.06 4.06 7.66
CA TYR A 218 22.64 4.98 8.71
C TYR A 218 22.45 6.43 8.19
N ILE A 219 21.71 6.56 7.09
CA ILE A 219 21.47 7.83 6.39
C ILE A 219 20.61 8.74 7.27
N SER A 220 21.06 9.97 7.50
CA SER A 220 20.30 11.04 8.18
C SER A 220 19.50 11.89 7.19
N GLU A 221 18.50 12.61 7.69
CA GLU A 221 17.60 13.45 6.91
C GLU A 221 18.33 14.55 6.12
N ASP A 222 19.47 15.05 6.63
CA ASP A 222 20.28 16.10 5.97
C ASP A 222 21.13 15.57 4.81
N SER A 223 21.12 14.27 4.56
CA SER A 223 21.97 13.62 3.54
C SER A 223 21.39 13.68 2.11
N VAL A 224 20.38 14.52 1.85
CA VAL A 224 19.73 14.62 0.53
C VAL A 224 20.71 15.14 -0.51
N ARG A 225 20.61 14.58 -1.72
CA ARG A 225 21.43 14.96 -2.86
C ARG A 225 20.54 15.66 -3.90
N THR A 226 21.00 16.80 -4.41
CA THR A 226 20.26 17.63 -5.36
C THR A 226 20.11 16.94 -6.73
N ALA A 227 18.96 17.16 -7.38
CA ALA A 227 18.70 16.61 -8.70
C ALA A 227 19.66 17.18 -9.76
N GLY A 228 20.53 16.33 -10.32
CA GLY A 228 21.40 16.70 -11.44
C GLY A 228 21.66 15.54 -12.40
N ARG A 229 22.30 15.81 -13.53
CA ARG A 229 23.06 14.83 -14.33
C ARG A 229 24.56 15.19 -14.39
N GLY A 230 24.97 16.25 -13.68
CA GLY A 230 26.32 16.81 -13.69
C GLY A 230 27.25 16.16 -12.67
N ALA A 231 28.56 16.40 -12.82
CA ALA A 231 29.63 15.79 -12.04
C ALA A 231 29.71 16.23 -10.56
N GLY A 232 28.81 17.10 -10.06
CA GLY A 232 28.96 17.79 -8.76
C GLY A 232 27.83 17.63 -7.74
N GLY A 233 26.77 16.87 -8.00
CA GLY A 233 25.63 16.72 -7.07
C GLY A 233 25.00 15.34 -7.21
N GLY A 234 24.69 14.68 -6.10
CA GLY A 234 24.36 13.25 -6.12
C GLY A 234 23.16 12.90 -6.99
N LEU A 235 23.31 11.83 -7.77
CA LEU A 235 22.41 11.53 -8.87
C LEU A 235 21.15 10.81 -8.33
N LEU A 236 20.01 11.49 -8.29
CA LEU A 236 18.71 10.81 -8.28
C LEU A 236 18.63 9.93 -9.54
N THR A 237 18.52 8.62 -9.32
CA THR A 237 18.78 7.59 -10.34
C THR A 237 17.58 7.25 -11.21
N ASN A 238 16.37 7.67 -10.83
CA ASN A 238 15.14 7.28 -11.51
C ASN A 238 14.05 8.37 -11.41
N PRO A 239 13.09 8.40 -12.36
CA PRO A 239 12.00 9.38 -12.35
C PRO A 239 11.13 9.35 -11.10
N TYR A 240 10.79 8.19 -10.53
CA TYR A 240 10.03 8.12 -9.26
C TYR A 240 10.73 8.86 -8.10
N GLY A 241 12.04 8.65 -7.93
CA GLY A 241 12.80 9.37 -6.92
C GLY A 241 12.86 10.88 -7.18
N ARG A 242 12.89 11.29 -8.45
CA ARG A 242 12.81 12.70 -8.84
C ARG A 242 11.45 13.32 -8.51
N THR A 243 10.34 12.61 -8.72
CA THR A 243 9.02 13.15 -8.33
C THR A 243 8.95 13.35 -6.83
N LYS A 244 9.41 12.38 -6.02
CA LYS A 244 9.39 12.51 -4.55
C LYS A 244 10.26 13.63 -4.02
N TRP A 245 11.43 13.84 -4.63
CA TRP A 245 12.27 14.98 -4.28
C TRP A 245 11.60 16.32 -4.67
N MET A 246 11.05 16.43 -5.89
CA MET A 246 10.31 17.64 -6.31
C MET A 246 9.12 17.93 -5.39
N ASP A 247 8.37 16.90 -5.01
CA ASP A 247 7.25 17.02 -4.09
C ASP A 247 7.68 17.56 -2.70
N GLU A 248 8.85 17.13 -2.20
CA GLU A 248 9.43 17.67 -0.96
C GLU A 248 9.79 19.15 -1.08
N GLU A 249 10.44 19.56 -2.18
CA GLU A 249 10.79 20.98 -2.41
C GLU A 249 9.53 21.85 -2.56
N ILE A 250 8.49 21.35 -3.25
CA ILE A 250 7.20 22.05 -3.38
C ILE A 250 6.54 22.26 -2.01
N LEU A 251 6.61 21.26 -1.13
CA LEU A 251 6.06 21.37 0.22
C LEU A 251 6.84 22.37 1.08
N ASP A 252 8.17 22.38 0.96
CA ASP A 252 9.03 23.32 1.64
C ASP A 252 8.72 24.76 1.20
N ASP A 253 8.71 25.01 -0.11
CA ASP A 253 8.33 26.30 -0.71
C ASP A 253 6.93 26.76 -0.25
N TRP A 254 5.97 25.83 -0.14
CA TRP A 254 4.62 26.15 0.32
C TRP A 254 4.58 26.55 1.80
N CYS A 255 5.34 25.86 2.66
CA CYS A 255 5.50 26.22 4.07
C CYS A 255 6.23 27.56 4.24
N MET A 256 7.27 27.81 3.45
CA MET A 256 8.02 29.07 3.45
C MET A 256 7.13 30.25 3.04
N ALA A 257 6.28 30.07 2.02
CA ALA A 257 5.36 31.10 1.54
C ALA A 257 4.17 31.34 2.48
N ASN A 258 3.85 30.40 3.37
CA ASN A 258 2.64 30.42 4.17
C ASN A 258 2.89 29.92 5.60
N THR A 259 3.17 30.83 6.52
CA THR A 259 3.56 30.47 7.90
C THR A 259 2.44 29.82 8.73
N ASN A 260 1.22 29.77 8.21
CA ASN A 260 0.10 29.07 8.84
C ASN A 260 -0.05 27.62 8.34
N VAL A 261 0.81 27.17 7.43
CA VAL A 261 0.84 25.80 6.89
C VAL A 261 1.94 25.01 7.57
N GLN A 262 1.70 23.71 7.78
CA GLN A 262 2.68 22.76 8.28
C GLN A 262 2.69 21.49 7.43
N ALA A 263 3.89 21.03 7.11
CA ALA A 263 4.09 19.82 6.34
C ALA A 263 5.14 18.91 6.99
N ILE A 264 4.85 17.61 7.05
CA ILE A 264 5.82 16.59 7.46
C ILE A 264 6.04 15.61 6.31
N ALA A 265 7.25 15.54 5.76
CA ALA A 265 7.66 14.51 4.82
C ALA A 265 8.25 13.30 5.56
N LEU A 266 7.61 12.15 5.40
CA LEU A 266 8.07 10.89 5.97
C LEU A 266 8.79 10.09 4.89
N ARG A 267 10.11 9.94 5.02
CA ARG A 267 10.93 9.16 4.09
C ARG A 267 10.93 7.70 4.50
N TYR A 268 10.11 6.90 3.82
CA TYR A 268 10.03 5.46 4.10
C TYR A 268 11.22 4.72 3.50
N PHE A 269 11.68 3.70 4.22
CA PHE A 269 12.60 2.72 3.70
C PHE A 269 11.83 1.58 3.01
N ASN A 270 12.01 0.33 3.41
CA ASN A 270 11.39 -0.82 2.72
C ASN A 270 10.26 -1.42 3.56
N PRO A 271 9.01 -0.93 3.43
CA PRO A 271 7.88 -1.51 4.16
C PRO A 271 7.64 -2.96 3.76
N THR A 272 7.36 -3.78 4.77
CA THR A 272 7.04 -5.20 4.66
C THR A 272 6.11 -5.63 5.81
N GLY A 273 5.66 -6.88 5.83
CA GLY A 273 4.73 -7.37 6.84
C GLY A 273 3.26 -7.19 6.44
N CYS A 274 2.37 -7.46 7.38
CA CYS A 274 0.95 -7.17 7.25
C CYS A 274 0.36 -6.94 8.64
N HIS A 275 -0.93 -6.62 8.75
CA HIS A 275 -1.55 -6.55 10.07
C HIS A 275 -1.57 -7.94 10.73
N PRO A 276 -1.28 -8.08 12.05
CA PRO A 276 -1.23 -9.36 12.76
C PRO A 276 -2.51 -10.19 12.70
N SER A 277 -3.66 -9.61 12.33
CA SER A 277 -4.88 -10.38 12.08
C SER A 277 -4.76 -11.28 10.84
N GLY A 278 -3.89 -10.93 9.90
CA GLY A 278 -3.83 -11.47 8.54
C GLY A 278 -5.06 -11.11 7.70
N LEU A 279 -5.85 -10.09 8.07
CA LEU A 279 -7.02 -9.64 7.28
C LEU A 279 -6.68 -8.51 6.31
N ILE A 280 -5.64 -7.72 6.57
CA ILE A 280 -5.15 -6.69 5.64
C ILE A 280 -3.66 -6.90 5.44
N GLY A 281 -3.19 -6.69 4.21
CA GLY A 281 -1.81 -6.90 3.75
C GLY A 281 -1.59 -6.27 2.37
N GLU A 282 -0.42 -6.49 1.78
CA GLU A 282 -0.09 -6.00 0.43
C GLU A 282 -0.74 -6.91 -0.63
N ASP A 283 -1.54 -6.30 -1.52
CA ASP A 283 -2.20 -6.95 -2.65
C ASP A 283 -2.23 -5.99 -3.85
N PRO A 284 -1.09 -5.81 -4.54
CA PRO A 284 -0.99 -4.86 -5.64
C PRO A 284 -1.67 -5.43 -6.88
N ASN A 285 -2.21 -4.55 -7.71
CA ASN A 285 -2.65 -4.92 -9.05
C ASN A 285 -1.42 -5.20 -9.94
N GLY A 286 -1.50 -6.24 -10.77
CA GLY A 286 -0.45 -6.56 -11.72
C GLY A 286 0.72 -7.37 -11.15
N VAL A 287 1.88 -7.27 -11.79
CA VAL A 287 3.07 -8.06 -11.41
C VAL A 287 3.86 -7.29 -10.35
N PRO A 288 4.02 -7.83 -9.14
CA PRO A 288 4.76 -7.13 -8.10
C PRO A 288 6.23 -6.95 -8.46
N SER A 289 6.75 -5.76 -8.14
CA SER A 289 8.17 -5.40 -8.30
C SER A 289 8.97 -5.48 -7.00
N ASN A 290 8.30 -5.42 -5.85
CA ASN A 290 8.93 -5.39 -4.52
C ASN A 290 9.28 -6.81 -4.06
N LEU A 291 10.36 -6.95 -3.29
CA LEU A 291 10.92 -8.25 -2.90
C LEU A 291 9.87 -9.15 -2.22
N MET A 292 9.20 -8.67 -1.19
CA MET A 292 8.34 -9.53 -0.37
C MET A 292 7.08 -10.04 -1.08
N PRO A 293 6.33 -9.22 -1.84
CA PRO A 293 5.28 -9.76 -2.70
C PRO A 293 5.79 -10.79 -3.73
N VAL A 294 7.02 -10.64 -4.23
CA VAL A 294 7.63 -11.64 -5.12
C VAL A 294 7.95 -12.93 -4.37
N VAL A 295 8.52 -12.84 -3.15
CA VAL A 295 8.76 -14.00 -2.27
C VAL A 295 7.46 -14.72 -1.95
N LEU A 296 6.39 -13.98 -1.61
CA LEU A 296 5.06 -14.53 -1.36
C LEU A 296 4.48 -15.25 -2.59
N GLN A 297 4.62 -14.69 -3.79
CA GLN A 297 4.16 -15.36 -5.01
C GLN A 297 4.95 -16.63 -5.31
N THR A 298 6.25 -16.67 -5.01
CA THR A 298 7.07 -17.89 -5.12
C THR A 298 6.62 -18.95 -4.11
N TYR A 299 6.42 -18.56 -2.85
CA TYR A 299 5.86 -19.44 -1.81
C TYR A 299 4.50 -20.04 -2.20
N GLN A 300 3.63 -19.21 -2.79
CA GLN A 300 2.32 -19.62 -3.31
C GLN A 300 2.39 -20.36 -4.66
N ARG A 301 3.59 -20.67 -5.18
CA ARG A 301 3.84 -21.33 -6.48
C ARG A 301 3.21 -20.62 -7.69
N ARG A 302 2.98 -19.31 -7.58
CA ARG A 302 2.58 -18.44 -8.70
C ARG A 302 3.76 -17.93 -9.49
N ARG A 303 4.94 -17.96 -8.88
CA ARG A 303 6.24 -17.78 -9.52
C ARG A 303 7.09 -19.00 -9.26
N SER A 304 7.93 -19.36 -10.23
CA SER A 304 8.86 -20.48 -10.08
C SER A 304 10.06 -20.13 -9.21
N LYS A 305 10.50 -18.86 -9.22
CA LYS A 305 11.68 -18.38 -8.47
C LYS A 305 11.67 -16.88 -8.25
N VAL A 306 12.40 -16.44 -7.22
CA VAL A 306 12.74 -15.05 -6.96
C VAL A 306 13.98 -14.65 -7.77
N ALA A 307 13.94 -13.51 -8.47
CA ALA A 307 15.13 -12.94 -9.10
C ALA A 307 15.84 -12.00 -8.11
N VAL A 308 17.06 -12.35 -7.72
CA VAL A 308 17.92 -11.56 -6.83
C VAL A 308 18.87 -10.74 -7.70
N PHE A 309 18.69 -9.41 -7.67
CA PHE A 309 19.46 -8.49 -8.50
C PHE A 309 20.76 -8.09 -7.84
N GLY A 310 21.88 -8.54 -8.39
CA GLY A 310 23.22 -8.34 -7.87
C GLY A 310 23.68 -9.45 -6.92
N SER A 311 24.90 -9.93 -7.15
CA SER A 311 25.60 -10.93 -6.33
C SER A 311 27.02 -10.51 -5.95
N ASP A 312 27.38 -9.28 -6.27
CA ASP A 312 28.73 -8.73 -6.21
C ASP A 312 28.79 -7.36 -5.50
N TYR A 313 27.72 -6.98 -4.78
CA TYR A 313 27.77 -5.80 -3.92
C TYR A 313 28.78 -6.02 -2.79
N ASN A 314 29.36 -4.94 -2.27
CA ASN A 314 30.23 -4.99 -1.09
C ASN A 314 29.39 -5.17 0.20
N THR A 315 28.72 -6.31 0.31
CA THR A 315 27.86 -6.74 1.41
C THR A 315 28.23 -8.18 1.79
N LYS A 316 27.76 -8.65 2.95
CA LYS A 316 28.16 -9.95 3.52
C LYS A 316 27.97 -11.14 2.58
N ASP A 317 26.93 -11.13 1.75
CA ASP A 317 26.56 -12.22 0.84
C ASP A 317 26.47 -11.78 -0.63
N GLY A 318 26.99 -10.59 -0.95
CA GLY A 318 26.97 -10.02 -2.29
C GLY A 318 25.62 -9.48 -2.76
N SER A 319 24.52 -9.73 -2.03
CA SER A 319 23.19 -9.22 -2.37
C SER A 319 22.93 -7.84 -1.74
N GLY A 320 21.98 -7.08 -2.30
CA GLY A 320 21.66 -5.75 -1.81
C GLY A 320 21.11 -5.77 -0.37
N VAL A 321 21.54 -4.83 0.46
CA VAL A 321 21.06 -4.63 1.85
C VAL A 321 20.07 -3.47 1.90
N ARG A 322 18.95 -3.66 2.58
CA ARG A 322 17.91 -2.65 2.78
C ARG A 322 17.41 -2.66 4.22
N ASP A 323 16.96 -1.51 4.70
CA ASP A 323 16.25 -1.39 5.98
C ASP A 323 14.77 -1.72 5.78
N PHE A 324 14.40 -2.95 6.16
CA PHE A 324 13.03 -3.41 6.12
C PHE A 324 12.30 -2.99 7.40
N ILE A 325 11.14 -2.36 7.23
CA ILE A 325 10.31 -1.87 8.33
C ILE A 325 8.92 -2.52 8.28
N HIS A 326 8.40 -2.93 9.44
CA HIS A 326 7.07 -3.51 9.49
C HIS A 326 6.00 -2.45 9.20
N VAL A 327 5.03 -2.77 8.36
CA VAL A 327 4.02 -1.82 7.88
C VAL A 327 3.15 -1.25 9.00
N VAL A 328 2.94 -1.99 10.11
CA VAL A 328 2.24 -1.48 11.29
C VAL A 328 3.08 -0.44 12.03
N ASP A 329 4.40 -0.63 12.14
CA ASP A 329 5.27 0.39 12.75
C ASP A 329 5.30 1.65 11.90
N LEU A 330 5.38 1.46 10.58
CA LEU A 330 5.29 2.56 9.64
C LEU A 330 3.96 3.32 9.76
N ALA A 331 2.84 2.62 9.86
CA ALA A 331 1.52 3.20 10.08
C ALA A 331 1.45 4.01 11.39
N LYS A 332 1.99 3.47 12.49
CA LYS A 332 2.10 4.20 13.77
C LYS A 332 2.98 5.45 13.68
N GLY A 333 3.98 5.46 12.80
CA GLY A 333 4.79 6.64 12.51
C GLY A 333 3.97 7.79 11.93
N HIS A 334 2.91 7.50 11.18
CA HIS A 334 1.98 8.53 10.68
C HIS A 334 1.13 9.11 11.79
N VAL A 335 0.65 8.28 12.72
CA VAL A 335 -0.10 8.75 13.89
C VAL A 335 0.79 9.66 14.75
N ALA A 336 2.07 9.30 14.94
CA ALA A 336 3.03 10.12 15.65
C ALA A 336 3.30 11.47 14.94
N ALA A 337 3.49 11.46 13.62
CA ALA A 337 3.64 12.68 12.82
C ALA A 337 2.38 13.56 12.87
N LEU A 338 1.19 12.97 12.79
CA LEU A 338 -0.06 13.70 12.89
C LEU A 338 -0.24 14.33 14.28
N ASN A 339 0.11 13.61 15.35
CA ASN A 339 0.10 14.16 16.71
C ASN A 339 1.10 15.31 16.89
N LYS A 340 2.25 15.27 16.19
CA LYS A 340 3.22 16.37 16.16
C LYS A 340 2.61 17.64 15.56
N LEU A 341 1.90 17.51 14.43
CA LEU A 341 1.16 18.63 13.81
C LEU A 341 0.09 19.20 14.75
N VAL A 342 -0.68 18.35 15.42
CA VAL A 342 -1.71 18.79 16.38
C VAL A 342 -1.12 19.50 17.60
N SER A 343 0.02 19.01 18.12
CA SER A 343 0.62 19.51 19.36
C SER A 343 1.56 20.71 19.16
N SER A 344 1.97 20.99 17.93
CA SER A 344 2.90 22.07 17.58
C SER A 344 2.23 22.98 16.56
N PRO A 345 1.38 23.94 16.96
CA PRO A 345 0.73 24.84 16.00
C PRO A 345 1.75 25.67 15.21
N PRO A 346 1.39 26.15 14.00
CA PRO A 346 2.29 26.93 13.16
C PRO A 346 2.81 28.17 13.89
N ILE A 347 4.10 28.51 13.69
CA ILE A 347 4.67 29.74 14.24
C ILE A 347 4.13 30.93 13.42
N PRO A 348 3.38 31.88 14.02
CA PRO A 348 2.89 33.04 13.28
C PRO A 348 4.07 33.91 12.82
N SER A 349 4.09 34.32 11.56
CA SER A 349 4.98 35.42 11.15
C SER A 349 4.45 36.72 11.75
N ASP A 350 5.26 37.44 12.53
CA ASP A 350 5.01 38.86 12.75
C ASP A 350 5.13 39.55 11.38
N ALA A 351 4.06 40.20 10.92
CA ALA A 351 3.97 40.82 9.59
C ALA A 351 5.03 41.92 9.28
N ASN A 352 5.93 42.20 10.23
CA ASN A 352 7.00 43.20 10.15
C ASN A 352 8.43 42.63 10.30
N GLN A 353 8.60 41.31 10.42
CA GLN A 353 9.92 40.68 10.27
C GLN A 353 9.90 39.94 8.93
N GLY A 354 10.99 40.08 8.15
CA GLY A 354 11.16 39.38 6.87
C GLY A 354 11.09 37.86 7.03
N LEU A 355 11.28 37.14 5.92
CA LEU A 355 11.32 35.67 5.82
C LEU A 355 11.62 35.01 7.18
N VAL A 356 10.60 34.36 7.76
CA VAL A 356 10.70 33.63 9.03
C VAL A 356 11.81 32.59 8.90
N ASP A 357 12.62 32.41 9.95
CA ASP A 357 13.73 31.45 10.03
C ASP A 357 13.42 30.16 9.24
N ASP A 358 14.30 29.82 8.29
CA ASP A 358 14.12 28.99 7.08
C ASP A 358 13.53 27.57 7.25
N ALA A 359 13.09 27.12 8.44
CA ALA A 359 12.76 25.72 8.71
C ALA A 359 11.62 25.46 9.72
N ALA A 360 10.83 26.46 10.11
CA ALA A 360 9.95 26.31 11.27
C ALA A 360 8.80 25.30 11.10
N ASN A 361 8.22 25.17 9.89
CA ASN A 361 6.96 24.45 9.69
C ASN A 361 7.04 23.27 8.70
N TYR A 362 8.19 23.06 8.06
CA TYR A 362 8.46 21.88 7.25
C TYR A 362 9.42 20.94 7.99
N HIS A 363 9.02 19.69 8.15
CA HIS A 363 9.84 18.70 8.84
C HIS A 363 9.98 17.42 8.03
N VAL A 364 11.16 16.82 8.12
CA VAL A 364 11.48 15.56 7.48
C VAL A 364 11.90 14.54 8.52
N TYR A 365 11.41 13.30 8.37
CA TYR A 365 11.80 12.17 9.21
C TYR A 365 12.03 10.89 8.41
N ASN A 366 13.11 10.18 8.74
CA ASN A 366 13.34 8.80 8.30
C ASN A 366 12.49 7.83 9.12
N LEU A 367 11.65 7.06 8.43
CA LEU A 367 10.93 5.93 9.04
C LEU A 367 11.54 4.62 8.57
N GLY A 368 12.51 4.15 9.36
CA GLY A 368 13.21 2.88 9.23
C GLY A 368 13.55 2.30 10.60
N THR A 369 14.15 1.11 10.62
CA THR A 369 14.58 0.44 11.85
C THR A 369 16.01 0.79 12.25
N GLY A 370 16.82 1.25 11.29
CA GLY A 370 18.27 1.37 11.38
C GLY A 370 19.01 0.04 11.21
N THR A 371 18.30 -1.07 11.03
CA THR A 371 18.86 -2.40 10.80
C THR A 371 18.75 -2.78 9.33
N GLY A 372 19.87 -3.13 8.71
CA GLY A 372 19.90 -3.60 7.32
C GLY A 372 19.85 -5.12 7.24
N TYR A 373 19.02 -5.64 6.34
CA TYR A 373 19.00 -7.05 5.95
C TYR A 373 19.30 -7.19 4.46
N SER A 374 20.10 -8.18 4.11
CA SER A 374 20.33 -8.55 2.72
C SER A 374 19.09 -9.18 2.08
N VAL A 375 19.03 -9.20 0.75
CA VAL A 375 17.96 -9.92 0.04
C VAL A 375 17.93 -11.41 0.43
N LEU A 376 19.10 -12.03 0.58
CA LEU A 376 19.17 -13.45 0.94
C LEU A 376 18.82 -13.73 2.40
N GLU A 377 19.15 -12.82 3.33
CA GLU A 377 18.72 -12.92 4.73
C GLU A 377 17.20 -12.90 4.85
N ILE A 378 16.53 -12.03 4.07
CA ILE A 378 15.07 -11.94 4.01
C ILE A 378 14.45 -13.23 3.46
N ILE A 379 14.97 -13.74 2.33
CA ILE A 379 14.48 -14.99 1.72
C ILE A 379 14.66 -16.15 2.71
N THR A 380 15.81 -16.22 3.38
CA THR A 380 16.14 -17.27 4.34
C THR A 380 15.24 -17.21 5.56
N ALA A 381 15.02 -16.03 6.14
CA ALA A 381 14.12 -15.86 7.29
C ALA A 381 12.68 -16.28 6.95
N PHE A 382 12.20 -15.93 5.76
CA PHE A 382 10.88 -16.35 5.31
C PHE A 382 10.78 -17.87 5.06
N ALA A 383 11.84 -18.48 4.52
CA ALA A 383 11.91 -19.93 4.34
C ALA A 383 11.91 -20.67 5.69
N ILE A 384 12.63 -20.15 6.69
CA ILE A 384 12.63 -20.69 8.06
C ILE A 384 11.24 -20.62 8.68
N GLU A 385 10.56 -19.47 8.58
CA GLU A 385 9.22 -19.27 9.16
C GLU A 385 8.17 -20.18 8.51
N THR A 386 8.29 -20.45 7.21
CA THR A 386 7.35 -21.32 6.48
C THR A 386 7.70 -22.80 6.55
N GLY A 387 8.95 -23.15 6.83
CA GLY A 387 9.49 -24.49 6.63
C GLY A 387 9.53 -24.92 5.16
N VAL A 388 9.42 -23.97 4.22
CA VAL A 388 9.37 -24.22 2.76
C VAL A 388 10.54 -23.52 2.09
N GLU A 389 11.25 -24.24 1.22
CA GLU A 389 12.30 -23.65 0.40
C GLU A 389 11.71 -22.60 -0.54
N ILE A 390 12.37 -21.45 -0.65
CA ILE A 390 12.02 -20.38 -1.58
C ILE A 390 13.07 -20.34 -2.70
N PRO A 391 12.79 -20.91 -3.89
CA PRO A 391 13.75 -20.91 -4.98
C PRO A 391 14.09 -19.49 -5.43
N PHE A 392 15.38 -19.23 -5.67
CA PHE A 392 15.85 -17.96 -6.19
C PHE A 392 16.97 -18.14 -7.22
N VAL A 393 17.20 -17.11 -8.02
CA VAL A 393 18.34 -17.02 -8.94
C VAL A 393 19.00 -15.65 -8.77
N GLN A 394 20.31 -15.64 -8.59
CA GLN A 394 21.10 -14.42 -8.60
C GLN A 394 21.45 -14.05 -10.05
N GLY A 395 21.41 -12.76 -10.35
CA GLY A 395 21.79 -12.23 -11.65
C GLY A 395 22.39 -10.83 -11.54
N ASP A 396 22.46 -10.15 -12.68
CA ASP A 396 23.05 -8.82 -12.76
C ASP A 396 22.35 -7.82 -11.83
N ARG A 397 23.10 -6.77 -11.44
CA ARG A 397 22.56 -5.64 -10.70
C ARG A 397 21.45 -4.98 -11.52
N ARG A 398 20.38 -4.58 -10.83
CA ARG A 398 19.36 -3.72 -11.43
C ARG A 398 19.92 -2.29 -11.55
N PRO A 399 19.82 -1.62 -12.71
CA PRO A 399 20.27 -0.25 -12.86
C PRO A 399 19.67 0.68 -11.80
N GLY A 400 20.54 1.41 -11.10
CA GLY A 400 20.14 2.36 -10.05
C GLY A 400 20.03 1.78 -8.64
N ASP A 401 20.14 0.46 -8.45
CA ASP A 401 20.17 -0.14 -7.11
C ASP A 401 21.53 0.08 -6.42
N LEU A 402 21.47 0.42 -5.13
CA LEU A 402 22.63 0.58 -4.26
C LEU A 402 22.96 -0.72 -3.52
N GLY A 403 24.22 -0.84 -3.09
CA GLY A 403 24.68 -1.98 -2.30
C GLY A 403 24.01 -2.06 -0.93
N SER A 404 24.03 -0.99 -0.15
CA SER A 404 23.37 -0.91 1.17
C SER A 404 22.65 0.42 1.35
N VAL A 405 21.43 0.36 1.91
CA VAL A 405 20.59 1.52 2.25
C VAL A 405 19.92 1.28 3.60
N THR A 406 20.37 1.95 4.67
CA THR A 406 19.75 1.88 6.00
C THR A 406 19.50 3.25 6.63
N ALA A 407 18.44 3.35 7.44
CA ALA A 407 18.03 4.61 8.06
C ALA A 407 18.89 4.96 9.27
N ASN A 408 19.06 6.25 9.55
CA ASN A 408 19.21 6.73 10.91
C ASN A 408 17.84 7.20 11.42
N PRO A 409 17.15 6.46 12.30
CA PRO A 409 15.83 6.84 12.80
C PRO A 409 15.88 7.71 14.08
N SER A 410 17.05 8.18 14.50
CA SER A 410 17.20 8.91 15.77
C SER A 410 16.35 10.19 15.84
N LYS A 411 16.17 10.90 14.72
CA LYS A 411 15.35 12.10 14.69
C LYS A 411 13.87 11.79 14.96
N ALA A 412 13.33 10.76 14.30
CA ALA A 412 11.96 10.30 14.54
C ALA A 412 11.74 9.82 15.99
N PHE A 413 12.75 9.16 16.58
CA PHE A 413 12.69 8.77 17.99
C PHE A 413 12.64 9.97 18.93
N THR A 414 13.53 10.94 18.74
CA THR A 414 13.64 12.11 19.62
C THR A 414 12.45 13.06 19.50
N GLU A 415 12.01 13.35 18.27
CA GLU A 415 11.04 14.42 18.01
C GLU A 415 9.59 13.93 17.90
N LEU A 416 9.36 12.68 17.45
CA LEU A 416 8.02 12.10 17.34
C LEU A 416 7.71 11.10 18.46
N GLY A 417 8.70 10.74 19.29
CA GLY A 417 8.57 9.65 20.26
C GLY A 417 8.31 8.29 19.61
N TRP A 418 8.71 8.12 18.35
CA TRP A 418 8.40 6.94 17.54
C TRP A 418 9.63 6.07 17.30
N LYS A 419 9.47 4.75 17.38
CA LYS A 419 10.49 3.78 17.01
C LYS A 419 9.82 2.52 16.48
N ALA A 420 10.39 1.90 15.45
CA ALA A 420 9.97 0.58 15.01
C ALA A 420 10.23 -0.48 16.10
N THR A 421 9.24 -1.35 16.34
CA THR A 421 9.28 -2.36 17.40
C THR A 421 9.32 -3.79 16.88
N HIS A 422 8.93 -4.02 15.63
CA HIS A 422 8.92 -5.35 15.01
C HIS A 422 10.25 -5.64 14.33
N GLY A 423 10.74 -6.87 14.49
CA GLY A 423 11.93 -7.38 13.81
C GLY A 423 11.58 -8.23 12.58
N LEU A 424 12.61 -8.84 12.01
CA LEU A 424 12.50 -9.69 10.82
C LEU A 424 11.57 -10.89 11.03
N GLU A 425 11.58 -11.49 12.22
CA GLU A 425 10.73 -12.63 12.58
C GLU A 425 9.25 -12.25 12.51
N GLU A 426 8.84 -11.16 13.17
CA GLU A 426 7.45 -10.69 13.14
C GLU A 426 6.99 -10.35 11.73
N MET A 427 7.85 -9.69 10.93
CA MET A 427 7.56 -9.40 9.52
C MET A 427 7.24 -10.67 8.73
N CYS A 428 8.03 -11.74 8.90
CA CYS A 428 7.82 -13.00 8.20
C CYS A 428 6.56 -13.72 8.69
N LYS A 429 6.39 -13.84 10.01
CA LYS A 429 5.25 -14.51 10.65
C LYS A 429 3.90 -13.93 10.22
N ASP A 430 3.80 -12.60 10.21
CA ASP A 430 2.58 -11.92 9.79
C ASP A 430 2.32 -12.15 8.29
N LEU A 431 3.35 -12.07 7.44
CA LEU A 431 3.21 -12.36 6.01
C LEU A 431 2.73 -13.79 5.73
N VAL A 432 3.22 -14.80 6.46
CA VAL A 432 2.73 -16.18 6.35
C VAL A 432 1.24 -16.26 6.71
N LYS A 433 0.83 -15.57 7.78
CA LYS A 433 -0.58 -15.50 8.19
C LYS A 433 -1.46 -14.84 7.12
N TRP A 434 -1.00 -13.75 6.52
CA TRP A 434 -1.68 -13.11 5.39
C TRP A 434 -1.78 -14.05 4.19
N ALA A 435 -0.69 -14.68 3.78
CA ALA A 435 -0.64 -15.58 2.63
C ALA A 435 -1.59 -16.77 2.78
N ASN A 436 -1.66 -17.35 3.98
CA ASN A 436 -2.54 -18.47 4.29
C ASN A 436 -4.02 -18.09 4.31
N LYS A 437 -4.36 -16.91 4.85
CA LYS A 437 -5.75 -16.44 4.91
C LYS A 437 -6.26 -15.88 3.58
N ASN A 438 -5.34 -15.34 2.77
CA ASN A 438 -5.65 -14.58 1.56
C ASN A 438 -4.76 -15.07 0.41
N PRO A 439 -4.86 -16.35 0.01
CA PRO A 439 -4.03 -16.87 -1.06
C PRO A 439 -4.18 -16.03 -2.32
N THR A 440 -5.39 -15.54 -2.64
CA THR A 440 -5.69 -14.69 -3.81
C THR A 440 -5.77 -13.20 -3.49
N GLY A 441 -5.17 -12.76 -2.39
CA GLY A 441 -5.28 -11.38 -1.93
C GLY A 441 -6.71 -11.05 -1.47
N TYR A 442 -7.16 -9.83 -1.73
CA TYR A 442 -8.50 -9.37 -1.40
C TYR A 442 -9.58 -9.93 -2.33
N GLU A 443 -9.21 -10.46 -3.50
CA GLU A 443 -10.14 -11.05 -4.44
C GLU A 443 -10.59 -12.45 -3.98
N ARG A 444 -11.49 -12.50 -3.00
CA ARG A 444 -12.37 -13.64 -2.76
C ARG A 444 -13.69 -13.31 -3.43
N LEU A 445 -13.95 -13.85 -4.63
CA LEU A 445 -15.27 -14.10 -5.27
C LEU A 445 -15.32 -13.93 -6.80
N ARG A 446 -14.28 -13.52 -7.54
CA ARG A 446 -14.40 -13.42 -9.02
C ARG A 446 -14.58 -14.78 -9.72
N GLN A 447 -14.04 -15.87 -9.16
CA GLN A 447 -14.22 -17.21 -9.74
C GLN A 447 -15.54 -17.87 -9.37
N MET A 448 -16.07 -17.62 -8.16
CA MET A 448 -17.34 -18.24 -7.73
C MET A 448 -18.57 -17.47 -8.22
N SER A 449 -18.49 -16.15 -8.37
CA SER A 449 -19.63 -15.34 -8.85
C SER A 449 -19.80 -15.37 -10.37
N VAL A 450 -18.73 -15.49 -11.15
CA VAL A 450 -18.84 -15.67 -12.62
C VAL A 450 -19.41 -17.05 -12.97
N ILE A 451 -19.06 -18.10 -12.22
CA ILE A 451 -19.61 -19.45 -12.40
C ILE A 451 -21.06 -19.54 -11.89
N ALA A 452 -21.38 -18.89 -10.76
CA ALA A 452 -22.75 -18.86 -10.23
C ALA A 452 -23.71 -17.97 -11.04
N ALA A 453 -23.20 -16.94 -11.75
CA ALA A 453 -24.01 -16.04 -12.56
C ALA A 453 -24.23 -16.51 -14.00
N THR A 454 -23.49 -17.52 -14.48
CA THR A 454 -23.60 -18.00 -15.87
C THR A 454 -24.44 -19.25 -16.06
N ASP A 455 -24.81 -19.99 -15.00
CA ASP A 455 -25.67 -21.18 -15.15
C ASP A 455 -26.38 -21.59 -13.84
N GLN A 456 -27.40 -20.84 -13.41
CA GLN A 456 -28.21 -21.23 -12.23
C GLN A 456 -29.08 -22.48 -12.47
N GLU A 457 -29.43 -22.78 -13.72
CA GLU A 457 -30.33 -23.90 -14.06
C GLU A 457 -29.57 -25.22 -14.34
N GLY A 458 -28.38 -25.12 -14.94
CA GLY A 458 -27.53 -26.28 -15.22
C GLY A 458 -26.76 -26.80 -14.00
N PHE A 459 -26.42 -25.95 -13.03
CA PHE A 459 -25.64 -26.36 -11.84
C PHE A 459 -26.45 -27.30 -10.93
N MET A 460 -27.68 -26.95 -10.57
CA MET A 460 -28.52 -27.79 -9.71
C MET A 460 -28.92 -29.10 -10.39
N THR A 461 -29.09 -29.08 -11.72
CA THR A 461 -29.43 -30.26 -12.52
C THR A 461 -28.24 -31.22 -12.69
N LYS A 462 -27.01 -30.70 -12.83
CA LYS A 462 -25.78 -31.51 -12.89
C LYS A 462 -25.38 -32.08 -11.53
N VAL A 463 -25.57 -31.33 -10.44
CA VAL A 463 -25.33 -31.81 -9.07
C VAL A 463 -26.32 -32.92 -8.69
N ARG A 464 -27.59 -32.82 -9.11
CA ARG A 464 -28.57 -33.91 -8.96
C ARG A 464 -28.27 -35.13 -9.83
N LYS A 465 -27.83 -34.96 -11.09
CA LYS A 465 -27.46 -36.11 -11.95
C LYS A 465 -26.17 -36.81 -11.50
N ALA A 466 -25.18 -36.08 -10.98
CA ALA A 466 -23.93 -36.67 -10.48
C ALA A 466 -24.11 -37.45 -9.16
N SER A 467 -25.06 -37.03 -8.32
CA SER A 467 -25.40 -37.74 -7.07
C SER A 467 -26.26 -38.98 -7.30
N VAL A 468 -27.09 -39.00 -8.35
CA VAL A 468 -27.89 -40.19 -8.74
C VAL A 468 -27.03 -41.20 -9.52
N ALA A 469 -26.12 -40.76 -10.39
CA ALA A 469 -25.23 -41.66 -11.14
C ALA A 469 -24.22 -42.40 -10.24
N ARG A 470 -23.78 -41.81 -9.12
CA ARG A 470 -22.92 -42.49 -8.13
C ARG A 470 -23.64 -43.50 -7.25
N ARG A 471 -24.98 -43.45 -7.14
CA ARG A 471 -25.77 -44.45 -6.38
C ARG A 471 -26.10 -45.70 -7.20
N GLN A 472 -25.92 -45.69 -8.52
CA GLN A 472 -26.19 -46.85 -9.39
C GLN A 472 -24.93 -47.62 -9.82
N SER A 473 -23.73 -47.18 -9.44
CA SER A 473 -22.46 -47.85 -9.82
C SER A 473 -21.68 -48.45 -8.64
N MET A 474 -22.30 -48.62 -7.47
CA MET A 474 -21.72 -49.37 -6.35
C MET A 474 -22.76 -50.35 -5.79
N ALA A 475 -22.92 -51.48 -6.47
CA ALA A 475 -23.42 -52.70 -5.84
C ALA A 475 -22.19 -53.57 -5.48
N PRO A 476 -21.92 -53.85 -4.20
CA PRO A 476 -20.85 -54.77 -3.84
C PRO A 476 -21.32 -56.22 -4.02
N VAL A 477 -20.52 -57.01 -4.74
CA VAL A 477 -20.63 -58.48 -4.76
C VAL A 477 -20.19 -58.96 -3.37
N TRP A 478 -21.13 -59.49 -2.58
CA TRP A 478 -20.84 -60.28 -1.38
C TRP A 478 -21.43 -61.68 -1.55
N HIS A 479 -20.57 -62.67 -1.34
CA HIS A 479 -20.95 -64.07 -1.26
C HIS A 479 -21.70 -64.34 0.06
N GLY A 480 -22.82 -65.06 -0.05
CA GLY A 480 -23.35 -66.02 0.92
C GLY A 480 -23.68 -65.52 2.34
N GLU A 481 -24.97 -65.24 2.60
CA GLU A 481 -25.84 -65.99 3.52
C GLU A 481 -27.16 -65.21 3.76
N GLN A 482 -28.18 -65.93 4.21
CA GLN A 482 -29.62 -65.69 4.06
C GLN A 482 -30.29 -64.71 5.07
N ILE A 483 -31.22 -63.88 4.55
CA ILE A 483 -32.64 -63.62 4.99
C ILE A 483 -32.88 -62.90 6.36
N PRO A 484 -34.03 -62.19 6.66
CA PRO A 484 -35.16 -61.66 5.88
C PRO A 484 -35.48 -60.14 6.05
N ASP A 485 -36.40 -59.67 5.20
CA ASP A 485 -37.21 -58.44 5.27
C ASP A 485 -37.81 -58.10 6.64
N LEU A 486 -37.95 -56.80 6.94
CA LEU A 486 -39.06 -56.24 7.74
C LEU A 486 -39.34 -54.77 7.41
N VAL A 487 -40.64 -54.47 7.37
CA VAL A 487 -41.34 -53.23 6.98
C VAL A 487 -41.63 -52.34 8.21
N GLY A 488 -41.72 -51.02 8.02
CA GLY A 488 -42.25 -50.01 8.97
C GLY A 488 -41.17 -49.02 9.39
N GLY A 489 -41.28 -47.70 9.22
CA GLY A 489 -42.36 -46.79 9.62
C GLY A 489 -41.83 -45.93 10.80
N GLY A 490 -41.82 -44.60 10.71
CA GLY A 490 -41.55 -43.73 11.87
C GLY A 490 -40.63 -42.53 11.61
N GLU A 491 -40.85 -41.48 12.40
CA GLU A 491 -40.43 -40.09 12.28
C GLU A 491 -38.98 -39.76 12.70
N GLU A 492 -38.58 -38.52 12.39
CA GLU A 492 -37.57 -37.65 13.02
C GLU A 492 -36.16 -38.21 13.35
N GLU A 493 -35.12 -37.58 12.80
CA GLU A 493 -34.12 -36.85 13.61
C GLU A 493 -33.08 -36.13 12.74
N SER A 494 -32.61 -35.00 13.29
CA SER A 494 -31.53 -34.15 12.79
C SER A 494 -30.17 -34.83 12.92
N GLU A 495 -29.30 -34.78 11.90
CA GLU A 495 -27.86 -34.98 12.11
C GLU A 495 -26.97 -34.22 11.09
N ASP A 496 -26.21 -33.29 11.65
CA ASP A 496 -24.80 -32.99 11.44
C ASP A 496 -24.18 -32.97 10.02
N LEU A 497 -24.16 -31.77 9.41
CA LEU A 497 -23.36 -31.45 8.22
C LEU A 497 -21.86 -31.21 8.52
N GLY A 498 -21.40 -31.46 9.75
CA GLY A 498 -20.04 -31.18 10.22
C GLY A 498 -18.96 -32.16 9.77
N SER A 499 -19.29 -33.36 9.27
CA SER A 499 -18.30 -34.42 9.02
C SER A 499 -17.89 -34.59 7.55
N LEU A 500 -18.55 -33.96 6.57
CA LEU A 500 -18.30 -34.25 5.14
C LEU A 500 -17.18 -33.42 4.48
N VAL A 501 -16.52 -32.50 5.20
CA VAL A 501 -15.48 -31.61 4.63
C VAL A 501 -14.05 -32.13 4.87
N LYS A 502 -13.88 -33.32 5.47
CA LYS A 502 -12.54 -33.85 5.84
C LYS A 502 -11.87 -34.81 4.84
N SER A 503 -12.36 -34.98 3.61
CA SER A 503 -11.76 -35.96 2.67
C SER A 503 -11.47 -35.50 1.24
N LEU A 504 -11.45 -34.19 0.95
CA LEU A 504 -10.96 -33.68 -0.35
C LEU A 504 -9.46 -33.36 -0.26
N VAL A 505 -8.65 -34.40 -0.07
CA VAL A 505 -7.24 -34.40 -0.49
C VAL A 505 -7.26 -34.71 -1.99
N LEU A 506 -6.81 -33.76 -2.81
CA LEU A 506 -6.69 -33.96 -4.26
C LEU A 506 -5.53 -34.91 -4.51
N ASP A 507 -5.83 -35.98 -5.24
CA ASP A 507 -4.92 -37.02 -5.70
C ASP A 507 -3.96 -36.44 -6.77
N ASP A 508 -2.65 -36.55 -6.54
CA ASP A 508 -1.58 -35.88 -7.29
C ASP A 508 -1.54 -36.30 -8.77
N GLU A 509 -2.05 -37.48 -9.11
CA GLU A 509 -2.05 -38.02 -10.48
C GLU A 509 -3.06 -37.32 -11.41
N MET A 510 -4.10 -36.69 -10.85
CA MET A 510 -5.12 -35.99 -11.63
C MET A 510 -4.68 -34.56 -11.98
N PHE A 511 -3.78 -33.96 -11.18
CA PHE A 511 -3.26 -32.62 -11.41
C PHE A 511 -2.23 -32.61 -12.56
N GLU A 512 -1.35 -33.62 -12.65
CA GLU A 512 -0.39 -33.72 -13.76
C GLU A 512 -1.07 -33.87 -15.13
N LYS A 513 -2.13 -34.68 -15.24
CA LYS A 513 -2.91 -34.82 -16.48
C LYS A 513 -3.67 -33.55 -16.88
N MET A 514 -3.96 -32.66 -15.93
CA MET A 514 -4.58 -31.35 -16.21
C MET A 514 -3.57 -30.31 -16.70
N VAL A 515 -2.30 -30.42 -16.30
CA VAL A 515 -1.21 -29.55 -16.73
C VAL A 515 -0.75 -29.91 -18.16
N GLU A 516 -0.65 -31.19 -18.50
CA GLU A 516 -0.26 -31.62 -19.87
C GLU A 516 -1.27 -31.22 -20.96
N ARG A 517 -2.56 -31.09 -20.62
CA ARG A 517 -3.58 -30.63 -21.58
C ARG A 517 -3.56 -29.12 -21.86
N LYS A 518 -2.80 -28.32 -21.10
CA LYS A 518 -2.68 -26.86 -21.31
C LYS A 518 -1.31 -26.40 -21.84
N THR A 519 -0.30 -27.27 -21.87
CA THR A 519 1.02 -26.97 -22.45
C THR A 519 1.06 -27.10 -23.98
N GLY A 520 0.04 -27.70 -24.61
CA GLY A 520 -0.06 -27.84 -26.07
C GLY A 520 -0.52 -26.58 -26.85
N LEU A 521 -0.73 -25.44 -26.19
CA LEU A 521 -1.28 -24.22 -26.83
C LEU A 521 -0.44 -22.94 -26.61
N PHE A 522 0.73 -23.04 -25.99
CA PHE A 522 1.70 -21.94 -25.86
C PHE A 522 3.10 -22.42 -26.22
N GLY A 523 3.27 -22.80 -27.48
CA GLY A 523 4.57 -23.10 -28.09
C GLY A 523 4.85 -22.19 -29.27
N GLN A 524 5.09 -20.90 -29.01
CA GLN A 524 5.88 -20.05 -29.92
C GLN A 524 6.72 -19.09 -29.07
N GLU A 525 8.03 -19.36 -29.08
CA GLU A 525 9.07 -18.48 -28.54
C GLU A 525 9.05 -17.14 -29.29
N PHE A 526 8.84 -16.04 -28.56
CA PHE A 526 9.17 -14.71 -29.07
C PHE A 526 10.63 -14.41 -28.75
N THR A 527 11.51 -14.69 -29.69
CA THR A 527 12.85 -14.11 -29.74
C THR A 527 12.74 -12.67 -30.27
N TYR A 528 13.01 -11.69 -29.43
CA TYR A 528 13.16 -10.29 -29.85
C TYR A 528 14.57 -10.10 -30.44
N ASP A 529 14.67 -10.07 -31.76
CA ASP A 529 15.90 -9.71 -32.49
C ASP A 529 16.02 -8.18 -32.59
N PHE A 530 17.00 -7.63 -31.88
CA PHE A 530 17.34 -6.21 -31.82
C PHE A 530 18.25 -5.81 -32.98
N ASN A 531 17.95 -6.18 -34.24
CA ASN A 531 18.73 -5.70 -35.40
C ASN A 531 17.96 -5.80 -36.73
N SER A 532 16.97 -4.92 -36.96
CA SER A 532 16.45 -4.72 -38.33
C SER A 532 15.81 -3.35 -38.57
N ARG A 533 16.55 -2.26 -38.30
CA ARG A 533 16.29 -0.96 -38.95
C ARG A 533 17.58 -0.22 -39.29
N ARG A 534 18.33 -0.77 -40.26
CA ARG A 534 19.24 0.00 -41.11
C ARG A 534 19.31 -0.65 -42.48
N LYS A 535 18.63 -0.06 -43.47
CA LYS A 535 19.01 -0.03 -44.90
C LYS A 535 17.99 0.77 -45.71
N ALA A 536 18.33 2.03 -45.99
CA ALA A 536 17.97 2.72 -47.23
C ALA A 536 18.90 3.96 -47.39
N GLY A 537 19.77 3.91 -48.41
CA GLY A 537 20.62 5.00 -48.94
C GLY A 537 21.90 5.29 -48.12
N GLY A 538 23.14 5.16 -48.59
CA GLY A 538 23.67 5.03 -49.95
C GLY A 538 24.32 6.34 -50.41
N CYS A 539 25.56 6.63 -49.98
CA CYS A 539 26.68 7.13 -50.81
C CYS A 539 27.92 7.50 -49.97
N GLU A 540 29.03 6.84 -50.34
CA GLU A 540 30.41 7.34 -50.51
C GLU A 540 31.25 7.88 -49.32
N SER A 541 32.33 7.12 -49.07
CA SER A 541 33.61 7.40 -48.39
C SER A 541 34.53 8.34 -49.22
N PRO A 542 35.73 8.82 -48.79
CA PRO A 542 36.65 8.16 -47.84
C PRO A 542 37.59 9.04 -46.95
N ASP A 543 38.43 8.31 -46.19
CA ASP A 543 39.77 8.66 -45.68
C ASP A 543 39.98 9.33 -44.28
N SER A 544 40.08 8.46 -43.26
CA SER A 544 41.28 8.16 -42.42
C SER A 544 41.98 9.28 -41.57
N PRO A 545 42.96 8.98 -40.67
CA PRO A 545 42.78 9.08 -39.21
C PRO A 545 43.79 10.00 -38.46
N GLY A 546 43.52 10.38 -37.20
CA GLY A 546 44.53 11.02 -36.34
C GLY A 546 44.08 11.49 -34.95
N THR A 547 44.59 10.84 -33.90
CA THR A 547 44.67 11.23 -32.48
C THR A 547 45.61 12.45 -32.25
N PRO A 548 45.88 12.94 -31.02
CA PRO A 548 45.02 13.40 -29.90
C PRO A 548 45.44 14.78 -29.27
N ALA A 549 44.49 15.52 -28.66
CA ALA A 549 44.63 16.51 -27.53
C ALA A 549 45.68 17.68 -27.61
N PRO A 550 45.79 18.60 -26.62
CA PRO A 550 44.83 19.39 -25.82
C PRO A 550 45.08 20.93 -25.93
N ASN A 551 44.15 21.79 -25.46
CA ASN A 551 44.45 22.85 -24.47
C ASN A 551 43.32 23.90 -24.29
N GLN A 552 43.16 24.23 -23.01
CA GLN A 552 42.70 25.48 -22.39
C GLN A 552 42.60 26.71 -23.29
N ILE A 553 41.50 27.45 -23.20
CA ILE A 553 41.50 28.92 -23.06
C ILE A 553 40.32 29.35 -22.16
N GLN A 554 40.65 30.12 -21.11
CA GLN A 554 39.76 30.93 -20.27
C GLN A 554 39.06 32.03 -21.07
N GLY A 555 37.86 32.43 -20.65
CA GLY A 555 37.27 33.68 -21.10
C GLY A 555 35.92 33.94 -20.46
N ASP A 556 35.95 34.57 -19.28
CA ASP A 556 34.82 35.33 -18.74
C ASP A 556 34.33 36.35 -19.78
N TYR A 557 33.02 36.57 -19.89
CA TYR A 557 32.42 37.92 -19.87
C TYR A 557 30.89 37.86 -19.72
N PHE A 558 30.43 38.75 -18.85
CA PHE A 558 29.06 39.19 -18.57
C PHE A 558 28.18 39.44 -19.80
N GLY A 559 26.86 39.33 -19.65
CA GLY A 559 25.93 40.01 -20.55
C GLY A 559 24.49 39.57 -20.42
N SER A 560 23.68 40.42 -19.79
CA SER A 560 22.26 40.26 -19.53
C SER A 560 21.36 40.67 -20.71
N ARG A 561 20.09 40.23 -20.62
CA ARG A 561 18.86 40.72 -21.26
C ARG A 561 18.50 40.21 -22.67
N GLY A 562 17.31 39.59 -22.71
CA GLY A 562 16.17 40.15 -23.44
C GLY A 562 15.75 39.43 -24.72
N GLY A 563 14.61 38.73 -24.65
CA GLY A 563 13.88 38.13 -25.75
C GLY A 563 12.74 37.26 -25.24
#